data_AF-B8GLA4-F1
#
_entry.id   AF-B8GLA4-F1
#
_cell.length_a   1.000
_cell.length_b   1.000
_cell.length_c   1.000
_cell.angle_alpha   90.00
_cell.angle_beta   90.00
_cell.angle_gamma   90.00
#
_symmetry.space_group_name_H-M   'P 1'
#
loop_
_entity.id
_entity.type
_entity.pdbx_description
1 polymer ?
#
loop_
_entity_poly.entity_id
_entity_poly.type
_entity_poly.pdbx_seq_one_letter_code
_entity_poly.pdbx_strand_id
1 'polypeptide(L)'
;MNALIPLGRSRTGALCSAGSRRAWPRGTWLRAALLLTFLLLAGCAVRPPVLEEAAPEAWDAHQAAVQALEQWSLSGRIALDADGQQWHANVRWKERNGDYDIQFFGPFGRDAGRLRGDETGVNLRTPDGEYYNAPDPDRLVRDVLGYRLPVSGLRHWVLGLPAPGSGSERSFDARGRLSLLEQSGWQVQYQRYRESVSPTLPDRLELHYGQEIRLRLLVDTWALEPVSAAQ
;
A
#
# COMPACT_ATOMS: atom_id res chain seq x y z
N MET A 1 76.77 3.68 -26.89
CA MET A 1 77.61 4.70 -27.54
C MET A 1 77.36 6.04 -26.87
N ASN A 2 78.31 6.45 -26.03
CA ASN A 2 79.14 7.67 -26.17
C ASN A 2 78.40 8.95 -25.74
N ALA A 3 78.63 9.54 -24.55
CA ALA A 3 79.87 10.08 -23.92
C ALA A 3 80.05 11.60 -24.18
N LEU A 4 80.73 12.26 -23.20
CA LEU A 4 81.15 13.67 -23.02
C LEU A 4 80.28 14.41 -21.96
N ILE A 5 80.66 14.66 -20.69
CA ILE A 5 81.84 15.30 -20.02
C ILE A 5 82.04 16.78 -20.46
N PRO A 6 82.51 17.79 -19.66
CA PRO A 6 82.83 17.91 -18.22
C PRO A 6 82.42 19.21 -17.46
N LEU A 7 82.61 19.14 -16.12
CA LEU A 7 83.24 20.09 -15.16
C LEU A 7 82.87 21.60 -15.11
N GLY A 8 82.40 22.01 -13.93
CA GLY A 8 82.61 23.35 -13.37
C GLY A 8 82.83 23.25 -11.85
N ARG A 9 84.02 23.61 -11.38
CA ARG A 9 84.51 23.47 -10.00
C ARG A 9 84.82 24.86 -9.44
N SER A 10 84.21 25.24 -8.31
CA SER A 10 84.75 26.25 -7.38
C SER A 10 83.90 26.24 -6.09
N ARG A 11 84.37 25.65 -4.99
CA ARG A 11 85.25 26.20 -3.93
C ARG A 11 84.63 27.30 -3.06
N THR A 12 84.74 27.01 -1.76
CA THR A 12 84.92 27.89 -0.58
C THR A 12 83.70 28.58 0.04
N GLY A 13 83.59 28.43 1.37
CA GLY A 13 82.86 29.36 2.23
C GLY A 13 82.13 28.69 3.39
N ALA A 14 82.88 28.26 4.41
CA ALA A 14 82.34 27.90 5.70
C ALA A 14 81.61 29.10 6.33
N LEU A 15 80.49 28.87 7.02
CA LEU A 15 80.05 29.72 8.12
C LEU A 15 79.22 28.86 9.09
N CYS A 16 79.73 28.71 10.30
CA CYS A 16 78.97 28.26 11.46
C CYS A 16 77.72 29.13 11.64
N SER A 17 76.57 28.52 11.89
CA SER A 17 75.48 29.22 12.59
C SER A 17 74.87 28.31 13.64
N ALA A 18 74.84 28.85 14.84
CA ALA A 18 74.28 28.31 16.05
C ALA A 18 72.80 27.93 15.91
N GLY A 19 72.33 27.09 16.83
CA GLY A 19 71.02 26.46 16.79
C GLY A 19 69.84 27.39 16.98
N SER A 20 68.66 26.83 16.75
CA SER A 20 67.47 27.19 17.49
C SER A 20 66.54 25.98 17.52
N ARG A 21 66.35 25.41 18.71
CA ARG A 21 65.23 24.52 18.97
C ARG A 21 63.99 25.39 18.78
N ARG A 22 63.22 25.16 17.71
CA ARG A 22 61.95 25.83 17.49
C ARG A 22 61.00 25.37 18.59
N ALA A 23 60.91 26.18 19.65
CA ALA A 23 59.90 26.04 20.67
C ALA A 23 58.53 26.24 20.00
N TRP A 24 57.76 25.17 19.87
CA TRP A 24 56.37 25.28 19.44
C TRP A 24 55.62 26.13 20.47
N PRO A 25 54.91 27.20 20.04
CA PRO A 25 54.15 28.02 20.95
C PRO A 25 53.03 27.18 21.56
N ARG A 26 53.07 27.03 22.89
CA ARG A 26 52.11 26.25 23.69
C ARG A 26 50.63 26.66 23.47
N GLY A 27 50.36 27.79 22.80
CA GLY A 27 49.02 28.29 22.49
C GLY A 27 48.35 27.69 21.24
N THR A 28 49.08 27.06 20.31
CA THR A 28 48.45 26.45 19.12
C THR A 28 47.76 25.12 19.43
N TRP A 29 48.25 24.40 20.44
CA TRP A 29 47.67 23.12 20.89
C TRP A 29 46.31 23.30 21.57
N LEU A 30 46.11 24.40 22.31
CA LEU A 30 44.83 24.76 22.93
C LEU A 30 43.77 25.13 21.88
N ARG A 31 44.14 25.86 20.83
CA ARG A 31 43.21 26.22 19.73
C ARG A 31 42.84 25.00 18.87
N ALA A 32 43.80 24.11 18.61
CA ALA A 32 43.55 22.86 17.91
C ALA A 32 42.66 21.90 18.72
N ALA A 33 42.88 21.81 20.03
CA ALA A 33 42.01 21.04 20.92
C ALA A 33 40.58 21.60 20.95
N LEU A 34 40.42 22.93 21.04
CA LEU A 34 39.09 23.57 21.04
C LEU A 34 38.33 23.35 19.73
N LEU A 35 39.01 23.42 18.58
CA LEU A 35 38.42 23.17 17.26
C LEU A 35 38.03 21.70 17.08
N LEU A 36 38.82 20.75 17.59
CA LEU A 36 38.51 19.32 17.57
C LEU A 36 37.30 18.99 18.47
N THR A 37 37.22 19.62 19.65
CA THR A 37 36.04 19.51 20.52
C THR A 37 34.80 20.07 19.85
N PHE A 38 34.89 21.22 19.16
CA PHE A 38 33.75 21.79 18.42
C PHE A 38 33.30 20.88 17.25
N LEU A 39 34.24 20.19 16.58
CA LEU A 39 33.92 19.21 15.53
C LEU A 39 33.24 17.96 16.09
N LEU A 40 33.63 17.52 17.29
CA LEU A 40 33.01 16.37 17.97
C LEU A 40 31.59 16.69 18.51
N LEU A 41 31.25 17.96 18.70
CA LEU A 41 29.88 18.38 19.08
C LEU A 41 28.92 18.56 17.89
N ALA A 42 29.38 18.50 16.64
CA ALA A 42 28.51 18.57 15.46
C ALA A 42 27.80 17.24 15.14
N GLY A 43 28.06 16.17 15.91
CA GLY A 43 27.36 14.88 15.83
C GLY A 43 25.98 14.89 16.49
N CYS A 44 25.18 15.93 16.30
CA CYS A 44 23.80 15.97 16.80
C CYS A 44 22.90 15.14 15.88
N ALA A 45 22.65 13.90 16.32
CA ALA A 45 21.36 13.21 16.21
C ALA A 45 20.58 13.40 14.89
N VAL A 46 21.06 12.79 13.80
CA VAL A 46 20.13 12.35 12.76
C VAL A 46 19.36 11.18 13.35
N ARG A 47 18.21 11.50 13.96
CA ARG A 47 17.23 10.50 14.38
C ARG A 47 16.58 9.96 13.10
N PRO A 48 16.70 8.66 12.78
CA PRO A 48 15.88 8.11 11.71
C PRO A 48 14.41 8.39 12.06
N PRO A 49 13.55 8.77 11.10
CA PRO A 49 12.14 8.95 11.37
C PRO A 49 11.60 7.64 11.95
N VAL A 50 11.17 7.68 13.21
CA VAL A 50 10.48 6.57 13.86
C VAL A 50 9.16 6.42 13.11
N LEU A 51 9.06 5.38 12.28
CA LEU A 51 7.92 5.09 11.42
C LEU A 51 6.88 4.19 12.11
N GLU A 52 6.96 4.04 13.43
CA GLU A 52 6.40 2.86 14.11
C GLU A 52 5.25 3.15 15.10
N GLU A 53 4.92 4.41 15.41
CA GLU A 53 3.82 4.73 16.36
C GLU A 53 2.67 5.56 15.76
N ALA A 54 2.85 6.24 14.63
CA ALA A 54 1.78 7.03 14.01
C ALA A 54 0.84 6.20 13.11
N ALA A 55 1.31 5.05 12.61
CA ALA A 55 0.52 4.20 11.71
C ALA A 55 -0.70 3.53 12.39
N PRO A 56 -0.62 3.05 13.65
CA PRO A 56 -1.78 2.45 14.33
C PRO A 56 -2.92 3.44 14.60
N GLU A 57 -2.63 4.64 15.11
CA GLU A 57 -3.69 5.63 15.42
C GLU A 57 -4.38 6.16 14.16
N ALA A 58 -3.60 6.47 13.11
CA ALA A 58 -4.15 6.92 11.83
C ALA A 58 -4.99 5.82 11.17
N TRP A 59 -4.55 4.56 11.28
CA TRP A 59 -5.32 3.40 10.86
C TRP A 59 -6.64 3.27 11.62
N ASP A 60 -6.62 3.33 12.95
CA ASP A 60 -7.82 3.16 13.77
C ASP A 60 -8.87 4.23 13.47
N ALA A 61 -8.44 5.50 13.32
CA ALA A 61 -9.33 6.59 12.92
C ALA A 61 -9.89 6.39 11.51
N HIS A 62 -9.06 5.97 10.56
CA HIS A 62 -9.50 5.68 9.19
C HIS A 62 -10.49 4.51 9.15
N GLN A 63 -10.15 3.41 9.82
CA GLN A 63 -10.97 2.21 9.92
C GLN A 63 -12.34 2.54 10.51
N ALA A 64 -12.38 3.31 11.61
CA ALA A 64 -13.64 3.73 12.24
C ALA A 64 -14.51 4.58 11.29
N ALA A 65 -13.89 5.52 10.56
CA ALA A 65 -14.62 6.35 9.60
C ALA A 65 -15.22 5.53 8.45
N VAL A 66 -14.49 4.53 7.94
CA VAL A 66 -14.99 3.63 6.89
C VAL A 66 -16.05 2.66 7.41
N GLN A 67 -15.87 2.14 8.64
CA GLN A 67 -16.85 1.25 9.29
C GLN A 67 -18.20 1.94 9.59
N ALA A 68 -18.22 3.27 9.73
CA ALA A 68 -19.43 4.03 9.90
C ALA A 68 -20.29 4.14 8.62
N LEU A 69 -19.79 3.67 7.47
CA LEU A 69 -20.54 3.64 6.23
C LEU A 69 -21.56 2.50 6.24
N GLU A 70 -22.83 2.83 6.42
CA GLU A 70 -23.94 1.87 6.32
C GLU A 70 -24.40 1.65 4.87
N GLN A 71 -24.18 2.64 4.02
CA GLN A 71 -24.71 2.69 2.66
C GLN A 71 -23.68 3.25 1.70
N TRP A 72 -23.36 2.48 0.68
CA TRP A 72 -22.43 2.90 -0.36
C TRP A 72 -22.73 2.19 -1.66
N SER A 73 -22.27 2.78 -2.75
CA SER A 73 -22.25 2.11 -4.02
C SER A 73 -20.99 2.44 -4.80
N LEU A 74 -20.58 1.49 -5.63
CA LEU A 74 -19.49 1.66 -6.57
C LEU A 74 -19.92 1.25 -7.97
N SER A 75 -19.29 1.88 -8.96
CA SER A 75 -19.30 1.43 -10.33
C SER A 75 -17.86 1.35 -10.83
N GLY A 76 -17.55 0.29 -11.55
CA GLY A 76 -16.17 0.04 -11.96
C GLY A 76 -16.03 -1.14 -12.90
N ARG A 77 -14.82 -1.66 -12.97
CA ARG A 77 -14.42 -2.75 -13.85
C ARG A 77 -13.70 -3.83 -13.08
N ILE A 78 -14.04 -5.07 -13.38
CA ILE A 78 -13.43 -6.26 -12.80
C ILE A 78 -12.75 -7.07 -13.89
N ALA A 79 -11.56 -7.59 -13.58
CA ALA A 79 -10.87 -8.58 -14.38
C ALA A 79 -10.51 -9.76 -13.48
N LEU A 80 -10.96 -10.95 -13.86
CA LEU A 80 -10.67 -12.20 -13.16
C LEU A 80 -9.85 -13.08 -14.08
N ASP A 81 -8.69 -13.50 -13.62
CA ASP A 81 -7.87 -14.55 -14.22
C ASP A 81 -7.90 -15.74 -13.26
N ALA A 82 -8.44 -16.87 -13.72
CA ALA A 82 -8.54 -18.11 -12.96
C ALA A 82 -8.39 -19.29 -13.91
N ASP A 83 -7.51 -20.25 -13.57
CA ASP A 83 -7.26 -21.47 -14.34
C ASP A 83 -6.97 -21.23 -15.85
N GLY A 84 -6.26 -20.14 -16.15
CA GLY A 84 -5.93 -19.74 -17.52
C GLY A 84 -7.09 -19.15 -18.32
N GLN A 85 -8.24 -18.90 -17.69
CA GLN A 85 -9.37 -18.20 -18.27
C GLN A 85 -9.45 -16.75 -17.76
N GLN A 86 -9.63 -15.82 -18.69
CA GLN A 86 -9.74 -14.39 -18.38
C GLN A 86 -11.16 -13.89 -18.62
N TRP A 87 -11.75 -13.33 -17.58
CA TRP A 87 -13.09 -12.77 -17.58
C TRP A 87 -13.03 -11.27 -17.27
N HIS A 88 -13.79 -10.49 -18.05
CA HIS A 88 -13.87 -9.04 -17.87
C HIS A 88 -15.33 -8.61 -17.82
N ALA A 89 -15.67 -7.77 -16.84
CA ALA A 89 -16.99 -7.19 -16.72
C ALA A 89 -16.93 -5.79 -16.15
N ASN A 90 -17.94 -4.98 -16.46
CA ASN A 90 -18.27 -3.82 -15.65
C ASN A 90 -19.06 -4.31 -14.44
N VAL A 91 -18.87 -3.66 -13.29
CA VAL A 91 -19.57 -3.98 -12.06
C VAL A 91 -20.31 -2.74 -11.56
N ARG A 92 -21.55 -2.95 -11.11
CA ARG A 92 -22.27 -2.00 -10.26
C ARG A 92 -22.63 -2.72 -8.98
N TRP A 93 -22.18 -2.18 -7.86
CA TRP A 93 -22.40 -2.77 -6.56
C TRP A 93 -23.02 -1.73 -5.64
N LYS A 94 -24.14 -2.10 -5.04
CA LYS A 94 -24.78 -1.34 -3.96
C LYS A 94 -24.79 -2.16 -2.69
N GLU A 95 -24.36 -1.55 -1.60
CA GLU A 95 -24.42 -2.09 -0.24
C GLU A 95 -25.35 -1.19 0.58
N ARG A 96 -26.24 -1.78 1.38
CA ARG A 96 -27.12 -1.06 2.29
C ARG A 96 -27.46 -1.92 3.49
N ASN A 97 -26.99 -1.53 4.67
CA ASN A 97 -27.36 -2.14 5.94
C ASN A 97 -27.16 -3.67 5.97
N GLY A 98 -26.10 -4.17 5.35
CA GLY A 98 -25.82 -5.60 5.24
C GLY A 98 -26.44 -6.30 4.02
N ASP A 99 -27.40 -5.68 3.34
CA ASP A 99 -27.89 -6.13 2.03
C ASP A 99 -26.91 -5.69 0.93
N TYR A 100 -26.81 -6.51 -0.12
CA TYR A 100 -25.99 -6.16 -1.26
C TYR A 100 -26.60 -6.59 -2.59
N ASP A 101 -26.31 -5.82 -3.63
CA ASP A 101 -26.75 -6.05 -5.01
C ASP A 101 -25.58 -5.75 -5.95
N ILE A 102 -24.97 -6.81 -6.47
CA ILE A 102 -23.82 -6.77 -7.37
C ILE A 102 -24.29 -7.20 -8.76
N GLN A 103 -24.20 -6.29 -9.71
CA GLN A 103 -24.57 -6.52 -11.11
C GLN A 103 -23.32 -6.49 -11.97
N PHE A 104 -23.20 -7.48 -12.84
CA PHE A 104 -22.12 -7.60 -13.81
C PHE A 104 -22.66 -7.31 -15.21
N PHE A 105 -21.90 -6.57 -16.00
CA PHE A 105 -22.23 -6.26 -17.38
C PHE A 105 -21.05 -6.58 -18.29
N GLY A 106 -21.33 -7.32 -19.36
CA GLY A 106 -20.36 -7.59 -20.41
C GLY A 106 -20.16 -6.40 -21.34
N PRO A 107 -19.42 -6.60 -22.44
CA PRO A 107 -19.30 -5.63 -23.51
C PRO A 107 -20.67 -5.14 -24.00
N PHE A 108 -20.76 -3.87 -24.35
CA PHE A 108 -22.00 -3.21 -24.82
C PHE A 108 -23.14 -3.18 -23.78
N GLY A 109 -22.84 -3.35 -22.49
CA GLY A 109 -23.83 -3.28 -21.43
C GLY A 109 -24.78 -4.47 -21.36
N ARG A 110 -24.43 -5.58 -22.03
CA ARG A 110 -25.17 -6.84 -21.91
C ARG A 110 -25.11 -7.32 -20.46
N ASP A 111 -26.25 -7.76 -19.94
CA ASP A 111 -26.32 -8.36 -18.62
C ASP A 111 -25.43 -9.60 -18.55
N ALA A 112 -24.54 -9.65 -17.55
CA ALA A 112 -23.58 -10.73 -17.33
C ALA A 112 -23.81 -11.44 -15.98
N GLY A 113 -24.95 -11.20 -15.36
CA GLY A 113 -25.38 -11.83 -14.12
C GLY A 113 -25.50 -10.85 -12.96
N ARG A 114 -26.12 -11.33 -11.88
CA ARG A 114 -26.42 -10.53 -10.70
C ARG A 114 -26.36 -11.39 -9.44
N LEU A 115 -25.62 -10.95 -8.46
CA LEU A 115 -25.58 -11.54 -7.12
C LEU A 115 -26.29 -10.60 -6.15
N ARG A 116 -27.23 -11.13 -5.38
CA ARG A 116 -27.92 -10.41 -4.30
C ARG A 116 -27.83 -11.23 -3.03
N GLY A 117 -27.64 -10.56 -1.91
CA GLY A 117 -27.77 -11.22 -0.63
C GLY A 117 -28.28 -10.26 0.45
N ASP A 118 -28.91 -10.87 1.43
CA ASP A 118 -29.50 -10.25 2.61
C ASP A 118 -29.40 -11.25 3.79
N GLU A 119 -30.07 -10.97 4.89
CA GLU A 119 -30.11 -11.85 6.07
C GLU A 119 -30.72 -13.23 5.81
N THR A 120 -31.52 -13.38 4.73
CA THR A 120 -32.21 -14.64 4.39
C THR A 120 -31.38 -15.57 3.53
N GLY A 121 -30.34 -15.05 2.86
CA GLY A 121 -29.42 -15.82 2.05
C GLY A 121 -28.94 -15.06 0.83
N VAL A 122 -28.50 -15.82 -0.18
CA VAL A 122 -27.88 -15.27 -1.40
C VAL A 122 -28.52 -15.89 -2.64
N ASN A 123 -28.84 -15.04 -3.61
CA ASN A 123 -29.33 -15.40 -4.93
C ASN A 123 -28.35 -14.96 -6.02
N LEU A 124 -28.03 -15.86 -6.95
CA LEU A 124 -27.26 -15.60 -8.16
C LEU A 124 -28.14 -15.83 -9.37
N ARG A 125 -28.25 -14.82 -10.22
CA ARG A 125 -28.86 -14.91 -11.55
C ARG A 125 -27.76 -14.92 -12.62
N THR A 126 -27.74 -15.95 -13.46
CA THR A 126 -26.78 -16.06 -14.57
C THR A 126 -27.24 -15.25 -15.79
N PRO A 127 -26.35 -15.00 -16.77
CA PRO A 127 -26.73 -14.33 -18.02
C PRO A 127 -27.85 -15.05 -18.78
N ASP A 128 -27.92 -16.38 -18.65
CA ASP A 128 -28.91 -17.23 -19.32
C ASP A 128 -30.28 -17.24 -18.60
N GLY A 129 -30.39 -16.51 -17.49
CA GLY A 129 -31.63 -16.36 -16.73
C GLY A 129 -31.88 -17.44 -15.68
N GLU A 130 -30.91 -18.32 -15.43
CA GLU A 130 -30.99 -19.31 -14.35
C GLU A 130 -30.78 -18.65 -12.99
N TYR A 131 -31.43 -19.19 -11.97
CA TYR A 131 -31.35 -18.70 -10.60
C TYR A 131 -30.83 -19.79 -9.67
N TYR A 132 -29.85 -19.42 -8.86
CA TYR A 132 -29.25 -20.27 -7.84
C TYR A 132 -29.37 -19.59 -6.48
N ASN A 133 -29.57 -20.38 -5.43
CA ASN A 133 -29.66 -19.88 -4.07
C ASN A 133 -28.71 -20.66 -3.15
N ALA A 134 -28.09 -19.98 -2.21
CA ALA A 134 -27.35 -20.61 -1.12
C ALA A 134 -27.43 -19.77 0.16
N PRO A 135 -27.13 -20.37 1.32
CA PRO A 135 -27.02 -19.61 2.58
C PRO A 135 -25.85 -18.63 2.60
N ASP A 136 -24.77 -18.92 1.86
CA ASP A 136 -23.56 -18.11 1.84
C ASP A 136 -23.06 -17.86 0.40
N PRO A 137 -22.53 -16.66 0.11
CA PRO A 137 -22.17 -16.28 -1.26
C PRO A 137 -20.93 -17.00 -1.77
N ASP A 138 -19.98 -17.30 -0.89
CA ASP A 138 -18.73 -17.98 -1.25
C ASP A 138 -19.01 -19.41 -1.73
N ARG A 139 -19.98 -20.10 -1.11
CA ARG A 139 -20.51 -21.37 -1.60
C ARG A 139 -21.23 -21.22 -2.91
N LEU A 140 -22.11 -20.23 -3.05
CA LEU A 140 -22.86 -20.05 -4.29
C LEU A 140 -21.94 -19.84 -5.48
N VAL A 141 -20.93 -18.99 -5.32
CA VAL A 141 -19.96 -18.70 -6.38
C VAL A 141 -19.11 -19.93 -6.69
N ARG A 142 -18.67 -20.67 -5.67
CA ARG A 142 -17.94 -21.93 -5.90
C ARG A 142 -18.78 -22.95 -6.65
N ASP A 143 -20.04 -23.12 -6.26
CA ASP A 143 -20.92 -24.14 -6.84
C ASP A 143 -21.32 -23.79 -8.29
N VAL A 144 -21.39 -22.50 -8.65
CA VAL A 144 -21.78 -22.05 -9.99
C VAL A 144 -20.59 -21.76 -10.91
N LEU A 145 -19.54 -21.10 -10.41
CA LEU A 145 -18.37 -20.73 -11.21
C LEU A 145 -17.23 -21.76 -11.13
N GLY A 146 -17.26 -22.67 -10.16
CA GLY A 146 -16.27 -23.74 -10.00
C GLY A 146 -15.02 -23.38 -9.19
N TYR A 147 -14.83 -22.10 -8.86
CA TYR A 147 -13.67 -21.62 -8.09
C TYR A 147 -14.09 -20.82 -6.85
N ARG A 148 -13.21 -20.75 -5.86
CA ARG A 148 -13.48 -20.07 -4.58
C ARG A 148 -13.21 -18.58 -4.72
N LEU A 149 -14.23 -17.77 -5.02
CA LEU A 149 -14.14 -16.32 -4.82
C LEU A 149 -14.70 -15.94 -3.44
N PRO A 150 -13.94 -15.20 -2.62
CA PRO A 150 -14.33 -14.80 -1.28
C PRO A 150 -15.23 -13.57 -1.36
N VAL A 151 -16.45 -13.73 -1.84
CA VAL A 151 -17.40 -12.61 -1.92
C VAL A 151 -17.57 -11.97 -0.54
N SER A 152 -17.67 -12.78 0.52
CA SER A 152 -17.78 -12.32 1.90
C SER A 152 -16.58 -11.46 2.32
N GLY A 153 -15.37 -11.83 1.91
CA GLY A 153 -14.16 -11.04 2.14
C GLY A 153 -14.13 -9.76 1.30
N LEU A 154 -14.44 -9.87 0.00
CA LEU A 154 -14.48 -8.77 -0.95
C LEU A 154 -15.38 -7.62 -0.48
N ARG A 155 -16.50 -7.91 0.17
CA ARG A 155 -17.42 -6.91 0.75
C ARG A 155 -16.73 -5.94 1.72
N HIS A 156 -15.70 -6.41 2.41
CA HIS A 156 -14.90 -5.60 3.35
C HIS A 156 -13.65 -5.06 2.66
N TRP A 157 -12.97 -5.90 1.90
CA TRP A 157 -11.69 -5.55 1.28
C TRP A 157 -11.83 -4.41 0.27
N VAL A 158 -12.95 -4.31 -0.44
CA VAL A 158 -13.19 -3.21 -1.39
C VAL A 158 -13.23 -1.83 -0.72
N LEU A 159 -13.61 -1.77 0.55
CA LEU A 159 -13.61 -0.55 1.36
C LEU A 159 -12.24 -0.25 2.00
N GLY A 160 -11.28 -1.18 1.92
CA GLY A 160 -10.03 -1.07 2.65
C GLY A 160 -10.14 -1.53 4.11
N LEU A 161 -11.04 -2.47 4.39
CA LEU A 161 -11.22 -3.05 5.72
C LEU A 161 -10.87 -4.55 5.71
N PRO A 162 -10.25 -5.09 6.78
CA PRO A 162 -10.19 -6.53 6.97
C PRO A 162 -11.59 -7.11 7.20
N ALA A 163 -11.84 -8.31 6.69
CA ALA A 163 -13.07 -9.03 6.97
C ALA A 163 -13.10 -9.49 8.45
N PRO A 164 -14.27 -9.49 9.10
CA PRO A 164 -14.39 -9.95 10.49
C PRO A 164 -14.14 -11.47 10.61
N GLY A 165 -13.80 -11.91 11.83
CA GLY A 165 -13.77 -13.34 12.18
C GLY A 165 -12.52 -14.13 11.77
N SER A 166 -11.57 -13.52 11.04
CA SER A 166 -10.28 -14.15 10.70
C SER A 166 -9.11 -13.23 10.98
N GLY A 167 -7.99 -13.82 11.42
CA GLY A 167 -6.73 -13.08 11.60
C GLY A 167 -6.27 -12.47 10.27
N SER A 168 -5.61 -11.32 10.35
CA SER A 168 -5.07 -10.64 9.18
C SER A 168 -3.69 -10.04 9.47
N GLU A 169 -2.82 -10.10 8.48
CA GLU A 169 -1.57 -9.35 8.43
C GLU A 169 -1.80 -8.09 7.60
N ARG A 170 -1.33 -6.95 8.10
CA ARG A 170 -1.68 -5.63 7.58
C ARG A 170 -0.41 -4.80 7.44
N SER A 171 -0.25 -4.18 6.27
CA SER A 171 0.73 -3.12 6.05
C SER A 171 -0.01 -1.83 5.69
N PHE A 172 0.56 -0.70 6.10
CA PHE A 172 -0.06 0.61 5.90
C PHE A 172 0.78 1.51 5.00
N ASP A 173 0.13 2.45 4.32
CA ASP A 173 0.78 3.56 3.65
C ASP A 173 1.12 4.69 4.65
N ALA A 174 1.80 5.74 4.18
CA ALA A 174 2.19 6.88 5.00
C ALA A 174 1.01 7.68 5.59
N ARG A 175 -0.23 7.39 5.20
CA ARG A 175 -1.46 8.02 5.69
C ARG A 175 -2.25 7.11 6.63
N GLY A 176 -1.70 5.95 7.01
CA GLY A 176 -2.38 4.99 7.89
C GLY A 176 -3.51 4.23 7.19
N ARG A 177 -3.46 4.05 5.86
CA ARG A 177 -4.45 3.24 5.11
C ARG A 177 -3.81 1.92 4.69
N LEU A 178 -4.58 0.85 4.48
CA LEU A 178 -4.01 -0.41 4.01
C LEU A 178 -3.26 -0.22 2.70
N SER A 179 -2.04 -0.74 2.64
CA SER A 179 -1.26 -0.91 1.40
C SER A 179 -1.24 -2.38 0.98
N LEU A 180 -1.22 -3.28 1.95
CA LEU A 180 -1.28 -4.73 1.79
C LEU A 180 -2.11 -5.35 2.92
N LEU A 181 -2.95 -6.31 2.58
CA LEU A 181 -3.68 -7.16 3.52
C LEU A 181 -3.52 -8.62 3.13
N GLU A 182 -3.12 -9.45 4.08
CA GLU A 182 -3.14 -10.91 3.93
C GLU A 182 -4.17 -11.50 4.87
N GLN A 183 -5.19 -12.16 4.33
CA GLN A 183 -6.30 -12.71 5.10
C GLN A 183 -6.94 -13.91 4.39
N SER A 184 -7.20 -14.99 5.11
CA SER A 184 -7.87 -16.19 4.57
C SER A 184 -7.22 -16.77 3.29
N GLY A 185 -5.88 -16.67 3.18
CA GLY A 185 -5.11 -17.10 2.02
C GLY A 185 -5.11 -16.14 0.84
N TRP A 186 -5.81 -15.00 0.96
CA TRP A 186 -5.81 -13.94 -0.03
C TRP A 186 -4.79 -12.87 0.31
N GLN A 187 -4.05 -12.42 -0.71
CA GLN A 187 -3.26 -11.21 -0.65
C GLN A 187 -3.99 -10.10 -1.41
N VAL A 188 -4.31 -9.00 -0.73
CA VAL A 188 -5.01 -7.83 -1.27
C VAL A 188 -4.05 -6.65 -1.30
N GLN A 189 -3.73 -6.18 -2.49
CA GLN A 189 -2.86 -5.03 -2.72
C GLN A 189 -3.71 -3.80 -3.03
N TYR A 190 -3.54 -2.76 -2.22
CA TYR A 190 -4.24 -1.49 -2.38
C TYR A 190 -3.36 -0.51 -3.15
N GLN A 191 -3.53 -0.48 -4.46
CA GLN A 191 -2.63 0.26 -5.35
C GLN A 191 -2.94 1.76 -5.40
N ARG A 192 -4.19 2.15 -5.16
CA ARG A 192 -4.61 3.55 -5.19
C ARG A 192 -5.88 3.79 -4.38
N TYR A 193 -5.94 4.98 -3.81
CA TYR A 193 -7.06 5.53 -3.05
C TYR A 193 -7.61 6.78 -3.73
N ARG A 194 -8.92 7.02 -3.58
CA ARG A 194 -9.62 8.17 -4.15
C ARG A 194 -9.76 9.29 -3.13
N GLU A 195 -8.88 10.27 -3.22
CA GLU A 195 -8.82 11.43 -2.31
C GLU A 195 -10.02 12.37 -2.41
N SER A 196 -10.79 12.31 -3.51
CA SER A 196 -11.97 13.14 -3.72
C SER A 196 -13.22 12.65 -2.96
N VAL A 197 -13.11 11.57 -2.19
CA VAL A 197 -14.19 10.95 -1.42
C VAL A 197 -13.77 10.92 0.05
N SER A 198 -14.72 11.18 0.95
CA SER A 198 -14.50 11.18 2.40
C SER A 198 -15.52 10.26 3.08
N PRO A 199 -15.10 9.23 3.84
CA PRO A 199 -13.71 8.81 4.03
C PRO A 199 -13.07 8.35 2.70
N THR A 200 -11.74 8.40 2.61
CA THR A 200 -11.03 8.00 1.40
C THR A 200 -11.19 6.49 1.17
N LEU A 201 -11.58 6.07 -0.03
CA LEU A 201 -11.76 4.66 -0.34
C LEU A 201 -10.77 4.18 -1.42
N PRO A 202 -10.41 2.88 -1.42
CA PRO A 202 -9.63 2.30 -2.50
C PRO A 202 -10.35 2.48 -3.84
N ASP A 203 -9.59 2.73 -4.90
CA ASP A 203 -10.15 2.74 -6.26
C ASP A 203 -9.37 1.88 -7.25
N ARG A 204 -8.27 1.27 -6.80
CA ARG A 204 -7.58 0.21 -7.53
C ARG A 204 -7.07 -0.82 -6.54
N LEU A 205 -7.56 -2.05 -6.69
CA LEU A 205 -7.15 -3.19 -5.88
C LEU A 205 -6.78 -4.37 -6.78
N GLU A 206 -5.80 -5.14 -6.34
CA GLU A 206 -5.43 -6.41 -6.95
C GLU A 206 -5.37 -7.48 -5.87
N LEU A 207 -6.06 -8.58 -6.11
CA LEU A 207 -6.22 -9.67 -5.17
C LEU A 207 -5.63 -10.94 -5.78
N HIS A 208 -4.89 -11.69 -4.97
CA HIS A 208 -4.28 -12.95 -5.37
C HIS A 208 -4.65 -14.07 -4.39
N TYR A 209 -4.98 -15.22 -4.94
CA TYR A 209 -5.01 -16.49 -4.22
C TYR A 209 -3.94 -17.40 -4.80
N GLY A 210 -2.80 -17.49 -4.13
CA GLY A 210 -1.61 -18.15 -4.67
C GLY A 210 -1.22 -17.59 -6.06
N GLN A 211 -0.96 -18.49 -7.00
CA GLN A 211 -0.70 -18.17 -8.41
C GLN A 211 -1.89 -18.50 -9.33
N GLU A 212 -2.98 -19.01 -8.75
CA GLU A 212 -4.09 -19.63 -9.49
C GLU A 212 -5.17 -18.62 -9.84
N ILE A 213 -5.45 -17.68 -8.92
CA ILE A 213 -6.51 -16.69 -9.08
C ILE A 213 -5.93 -15.29 -8.91
N ARG A 214 -6.23 -14.42 -9.86
CA ARG A 214 -5.96 -12.98 -9.81
C ARG A 214 -7.23 -12.22 -10.13
N LEU A 215 -7.64 -11.35 -9.22
CA LEU A 215 -8.78 -10.45 -9.39
C LEU A 215 -8.30 -9.01 -9.32
N ARG A 216 -8.60 -8.22 -10.36
CA ARG A 216 -8.34 -6.77 -10.37
C ARG A 216 -9.66 -6.03 -10.36
N LEU A 217 -9.78 -5.06 -9.46
CA LEU A 217 -10.90 -4.15 -9.37
C LEU A 217 -10.43 -2.72 -9.57
N LEU A 218 -11.04 -2.03 -10.52
CA LEU A 218 -10.84 -0.60 -10.75
C LEU A 218 -12.17 0.11 -10.54
N VAL A 219 -12.25 0.96 -9.52
CA VAL A 219 -13.45 1.73 -9.19
C VAL A 219 -13.42 3.07 -9.90
N ASP A 220 -14.39 3.28 -10.77
CA ASP A 220 -14.52 4.51 -11.54
C ASP A 220 -15.25 5.59 -10.72
N THR A 221 -16.31 5.19 -10.00
CA THR A 221 -17.12 6.07 -9.17
C THR A 221 -17.50 5.42 -7.86
N TRP A 222 -17.37 6.18 -6.78
CA TRP A 222 -17.98 5.91 -5.48
C TRP A 222 -19.14 6.87 -5.26
N ALA A 223 -20.24 6.38 -4.71
CA ALA A 223 -21.32 7.20 -4.18
C ALA A 223 -21.62 6.74 -2.75
N LEU A 224 -21.44 7.66 -1.81
CA LEU A 224 -21.73 7.46 -0.40
C LEU A 224 -23.04 8.17 -0.11
N GLU A 225 -24.00 7.45 0.46
CA GLU A 225 -25.19 8.08 1.01
C GLU A 225 -24.79 8.66 2.38
N PRO A 226 -25.04 9.95 2.65
CA PRO A 226 -24.86 10.46 3.99
C PRO A 226 -25.77 9.66 4.93
N VAL A 227 -25.25 9.26 6.09
CA VAL A 227 -26.08 8.72 7.17
C VAL A 227 -27.13 9.78 7.46
N SER A 228 -28.37 9.54 7.04
CA SER A 228 -29.48 10.42 7.36
C SER A 228 -29.60 10.40 8.88
N ALA A 229 -29.16 11.47 9.54
CA ALA A 229 -29.51 11.69 10.92
C ALA A 229 -31.04 11.71 10.96
N ALA A 230 -31.64 10.64 11.48
CA ALA A 230 -33.07 10.54 11.66
C ALA A 230 -33.57 11.85 12.29
N GLN A 231 -34.42 12.56 11.55
CA GLN A 231 -35.14 13.73 12.04
C GLN A 231 -36.23 13.31 13.02
#